data_AF-A0A077P544-F1
#
_entry.id   AF-A0A077P544-F1
#
_cell.length_a   1.000
_cell.length_b   1.000
_cell.length_c   1.000
_cell.angle_alpha   90.00
_cell.angle_beta   90.00
_cell.angle_gamma   90.00
#
_symmetry.space_group_name_H-M   'P 1'
#
loop_
_entity.id
_entity.type
_entity.pdbx_description
1 polymer ?
#
loop_
_entity_poly.entity_id
_entity_poly.type
_entity_poly.pdbx_seq_one_letter_code
_entity_poly.pdbx_strand_id
1 'polypeptide(L)' 'MLFWPASNHQALCQTCHNRKTVQTDPITKAKRKQGIYRQQETEAAKRRGWLVAE' A
#
# COMPACT_ATOMS: atom_id res chain seq x y z
N MET A 1 -0.90 0.75 0.76
CA MET A 1 -1.24 1.97 -0.02
C MET A 1 -0.57 3.24 0.50
N LEU A 2 0.43 3.15 1.39
CA LEU A 2 0.88 4.29 2.20
C LEU A 2 1.57 5.42 1.40
N PHE A 3 2.04 5.15 0.18
CA PHE A 3 2.68 6.14 -0.72
C PHE A 3 1.78 6.65 -1.84
N TRP A 4 0.54 6.15 -1.99
CA TRP A 4 -0.41 6.65 -2.98
C TRP A 4 -1.25 7.80 -2.41
N PRO A 5 -1.61 8.82 -3.22
CA PRO A 5 -2.46 9.90 -2.76
C PRO A 5 -3.84 9.39 -2.34
N ALA A 6 -4.52 10.13 -1.46
CA ALA A 6 -5.86 9.76 -0.96
C ALA A 6 -6.90 9.63 -2.09
N SER A 7 -6.72 10.38 -3.19
CA SER A 7 -7.53 10.25 -4.41
C SER A 7 -7.44 8.87 -5.06
N ASN A 8 -6.40 8.09 -4.76
CA ASN A 8 -6.23 6.72 -5.23
C ASN A 8 -6.76 5.67 -4.23
N HIS A 9 -7.32 6.09 -3.09
CA HIS A 9 -7.85 5.17 -2.08
C HIS A 9 -9.33 4.91 -2.36
N GLN A 10 -9.74 3.65 -2.20
CA GLN A 10 -11.12 3.21 -2.37
C GLN A 10 -11.55 2.48 -1.10
N ALA A 11 -12.62 2.94 -0.45
CA ALA A 11 -13.23 2.22 0.66
C ALA A 11 -13.93 0.97 0.11
N LEU A 12 -13.62 -0.18 0.68
CA LEU A 12 -14.18 -1.48 0.30
C LEU A 12 -14.66 -2.20 1.55
N CYS A 13 -15.79 -2.92 1.46
CA CYS A 13 -16.17 -3.86 2.51
C CYS A 13 -15.13 -5.00 2.60
N GLN A 14 -15.12 -5.73 3.73
CA GLN A 14 -14.11 -6.76 3.98
C GLN A 14 -14.03 -7.80 2.86
N THR A 15 -15.17 -8.27 2.36
CA THR A 15 -15.24 -9.26 1.27
C THR A 15 -14.64 -8.72 -0.02
N CYS A 16 -14.99 -7.49 -0.41
CA CYS A 16 -14.45 -6.84 -1.60
C CYS A 16 -12.95 -6.56 -1.46
N HIS A 17 -12.50 -6.17 -0.27
CA HIS A 17 -11.08 -5.95 0.01
C HIS A 17 -10.29 -7.26 -0.10
N ASN A 18 -10.79 -8.37 0.45
CA ASN A 18 -10.17 -9.68 0.33
C ASN A 18 -10.07 -10.12 -1.13
N ARG A 19 -11.16 -9.99 -1.90
CA ARG A 19 -11.17 -10.31 -3.33
C ARG A 19 -10.13 -9.48 -4.09
N LYS A 20 -10.09 -8.17 -3.86
CA LYS A 20 -9.13 -7.27 -4.51
C LYS A 20 -7.70 -7.68 -4.20
N THR A 21 -7.36 -7.89 -2.93
CA THR A 21 -5.98 -8.16 -2.51
C THR A 21 -5.47 -9.58 -2.81
N VAL A 22 -6.36 -10.54 -3.01
CA VAL A 22 -5.99 -11.94 -3.29
C VAL A 22 -6.12 -12.27 -4.78
N GLN A 23 -7.20 -11.83 -5.42
CA GLN A 23 -7.54 -12.23 -6.78
C GLN A 23 -7.26 -11.13 -7.82
N THR A 24 -7.59 -9.87 -7.52
CA THR A 24 -7.53 -8.78 -8.52
C THR A 24 -6.15 -8.12 -8.60
N ASP A 25 -5.46 -7.96 -7.47
CA ASP A 25 -4.16 -7.31 -7.39
C ASP A 25 -3.00 -8.28 -6.99
N PRO A 26 -2.94 -9.53 -7.50
CA PRO A 26 -1.89 -10.47 -7.10
C PRO A 26 -0.51 -9.97 -7.54
N ILE A 27 -0.45 -9.26 -8.67
CA ILE A 27 0.78 -8.66 -9.20
C ILE A 27 1.32 -7.58 -8.26
N THR A 28 0.45 -6.75 -7.66
CA THR A 28 0.88 -5.69 -6.74
C THR A 28 1.54 -6.29 -5.50
N LYS A 29 1.02 -7.42 -4.97
CA LYS A 29 1.69 -8.16 -3.89
C LYS A 29 3.00 -8.79 -4.33
N ALA A 30 3.05 -9.40 -5.51
CA ALA A 30 4.28 -9.99 -6.05
C ALA A 30 5.39 -8.94 -6.23
N LYS A 31 5.06 -7.79 -6.85
CA LYS A 31 5.99 -6.67 -7.05
C LYS A 31 6.49 -6.08 -5.73
N ARG A 32 5.60 -5.97 -4.72
CA ARG A 32 6.01 -5.59 -3.36
C ARG A 32 6.98 -6.59 -2.75
N LYS A 33 6.71 -7.90 -2.84
CA LYS A 33 7.62 -8.96 -2.34
C LYS A 33 8.98 -8.93 -3.05
N GLN A 34 9.00 -8.59 -4.34
CA GLN A 34 10.22 -8.37 -5.13
C GLN A 34 10.96 -7.07 -4.79
N GLY A 35 10.42 -6.24 -3.89
CA GLY A 35 11.05 -4.99 -3.45
C GLY A 35 10.95 -3.84 -4.44
N ILE A 36 10.14 -3.96 -5.51
CA ILE A 36 10.02 -2.94 -6.57
C ILE A 36 9.57 -1.58 -6.01
N TYR A 37 8.79 -1.59 -4.92
CA TYR A 37 8.26 -0.38 -4.28
C TYR A 37 9.08 0.11 -3.08
N ARG A 38 10.24 -0.49 -2.79
CA ARG A 38 10.98 -0.25 -1.55
C ARG A 38 11.36 1.22 -1.34
N GLN A 39 11.75 1.92 -2.41
CA GLN A 39 12.06 3.35 -2.35
C GLN A 39 10.81 4.17 -2.00
N GLN A 40 9.67 3.91 -2.65
CA GLN A 40 8.42 4.63 -2.41
C GLN A 40 7.89 4.37 -0.99
N GLU A 41 8.04 3.14 -0.49
CA GLU A 41 7.68 2.77 0.88
C GLU A 41 8.57 3.48 1.90
N THR A 42 9.88 3.60 1.62
CA THR A 42 10.83 4.35 2.45
C THR A 42 10.49 5.84 2.48
N GLU A 43 10.20 6.44 1.32
CA GLU A 43 9.82 7.85 1.25
C GLU A 43 8.48 8.15 1.92
N ALA A 44 7.50 7.25 1.80
CA ALA A 44 6.25 7.39 2.55
C ALA A 44 6.43 7.23 4.06
N ALA A 45 7.34 6.37 4.51
CA ALA A 45 7.69 6.26 5.92
C ALA A 45 8.35 7.55 6.44
N LYS A 46 9.30 8.14 5.69
CA LYS A 46 9.91 9.44 6.02
C LYS A 46 8.90 10.57 6.11
N ARG A 47 7.97 10.66 5.15
CA ARG A 47 6.88 11.66 5.16
C ARG A 47 5.93 11.48 6.35
N ARG A 48 5.81 10.26 6.87
CA ARG A 48 5.09 9.92 8.10
C ARG A 48 6.01 9.92 9.33
N GLY A 49 7.23 10.45 9.25
CA GLY A 49 8.19 10.44 10.35
C GLY A 49 7.69 11.12 11.63
N TRP A 50 6.78 12.10 11.51
CA TRP A 50 6.09 12.70 12.66
C TRP A 50 5.00 11.81 13.29
N LEU A 51 4.59 10.74 12.62
CA LEU A 51 3.50 9.84 12.98
C LEU A 51 4.02 8.56 13.66
N VAL A 52 5.34 8.34 13.64
CA VAL A 52 6.05 7.17 14.21
C VAL A 52 7.06 7.60 15.28
N ALA A 53 7.04 8.87 15.71
CA ALA A 53 7.79 9.31 16.89
C ALA A 53 6.98 8.93 18.14
N GLU A 54 7.34 7.82 18.78
CA GLU A 54 7.12 7.59 20.22
C GLU A 54 8.24 8.26 21.02
#